data_AF-A0A4S5B4J6-F1
#
_entry.id   AF-A0A4S5B4J6-F1
#
_cell.length_a   1.000
_cell.length_b   1.000
_cell.length_c   1.000
_cell.angle_alpha   90.00
_cell.angle_beta   90.00
_cell.angle_gamma   90.00
#
_symmetry.space_group_name_H-M   'P 1'
#
loop_
_entity.id
_entity.type
_entity.pdbx_description
1 polymer ?
#
loop_
_entity_poly.entity_id
_entity_poly.type
_entity_poly.pdbx_seq_one_letter_code
_entity_poly.pdbx_strand_id
1 'polypeptide(L)'
;MTETQRTPEGMSSKPRIKPADAEDGRPVSISARLGRLQFHYSGKFRVLQIADIQDGPKVSKDTIALIEASLDAARPDLVIFSGNQIAGYDPAFADSFRKRRWCDEPIAESALNHTRALVRKAIGQFTEPLAARGIPWAVTYGNHDFQCGLSNAELDGIYREFPGCVNPPSETLPNQIAYTCGAGGAVQTLSGATGSGEPGTFALPVMDVDHTRNVLGLVILDSGDYVHGGGFGTPSPAALAFLNAVPDRIGAKSMVFQHMPMPEYYNVLKPVAANAAFAMQGYRSHADTYYVLDELQTQPGGYLGEGISCPDTSGEFELLREGYFGVVAGHDHRNGFVGEHEGLLLIATPTCGFNTYGPAPAKRATRLIEFDIRHPYEPRTQLLEFDELVGKPSSKRAYTYAVNQTAPGEGEGDDLLRKPSLWSQLSGLFR
;
A
#
# COMPACT_ATOMS: atom_id res chain seq x y z
N MET A 1 2.17 53.32 12.87
CA MET A 1 0.90 53.26 12.11
C MET A 1 1.27 52.91 10.68
N THR A 2 1.43 51.63 10.34
CA THR A 2 0.40 50.69 9.84
C THR A 2 -0.37 51.24 8.63
N GLU A 3 -0.07 50.71 7.45
CA GLU A 3 -1.12 50.30 6.53
C GLU A 3 -0.66 49.10 5.70
N THR A 4 -1.26 47.97 6.04
CA THR A 4 -1.18 46.65 5.43
C THR A 4 -2.03 46.64 4.16
N GLN A 5 -1.44 46.37 3.00
CA GLN A 5 -2.21 46.02 1.81
C GLN A 5 -2.76 44.60 1.98
N ARG A 6 -4.10 44.53 2.06
CA ARG A 6 -4.89 43.30 2.15
C ARG A 6 -4.84 42.54 0.82
N THR A 7 -4.45 41.27 0.89
CA THR A 7 -4.73 40.26 -0.14
C THR A 7 -6.22 39.90 -0.13
N PRO A 8 -6.92 39.71 -1.26
CA PRO A 8 -8.33 39.36 -1.27
C PRO A 8 -8.56 37.93 -0.76
N GLU A 9 -9.42 37.78 0.24
CA GLU A 9 -9.99 36.49 0.65
C GLU A 9 -10.96 35.99 -0.42
N GLY A 10 -10.81 34.75 -0.90
CA GLY A 10 -11.79 34.20 -1.85
C GLY A 10 -11.45 32.90 -2.60
N MET A 11 -10.28 32.28 -2.42
CA MET A 11 -10.00 30.97 -3.01
C MET A 11 -9.90 29.91 -1.92
N SER A 12 -11.05 29.43 -1.46
CA SER A 12 -11.11 28.17 -0.71
C SER A 12 -10.70 27.04 -1.66
N SER A 13 -9.55 26.42 -1.40
CA SER A 13 -9.04 25.21 -2.07
C SER A 13 -9.81 23.95 -1.67
N LYS A 14 -10.95 24.07 -0.97
CA LYS A 14 -11.76 22.92 -0.58
C LYS A 14 -12.36 22.28 -1.83
N PRO A 15 -12.13 20.97 -2.08
CA PRO A 15 -12.77 20.28 -3.19
C PRO A 15 -14.28 20.40 -3.03
N ARG A 16 -14.93 21.01 -4.03
CA ARG A 16 -16.37 21.27 -4.05
C ARG A 16 -17.09 20.03 -4.57
N ILE A 17 -16.99 18.92 -3.82
CA ILE A 17 -17.72 17.69 -4.10
C ILE A 17 -18.99 17.71 -3.25
N LYS A 18 -20.16 17.72 -3.89
CA LYS A 18 -21.42 17.54 -3.16
C LYS A 18 -21.40 16.14 -2.53
N PRO A 19 -21.75 16.00 -1.23
CA PRO A 19 -22.04 14.70 -0.66
C PRO A 19 -23.07 13.98 -1.53
N ALA A 20 -23.02 12.65 -1.59
CA ALA A 20 -24.14 11.89 -2.12
C ALA A 20 -25.41 12.29 -1.33
N ASP A 21 -26.54 12.47 -2.01
CA ASP A 21 -27.80 12.74 -1.32
C ASP A 21 -28.01 11.61 -0.30
N ALA A 22 -28.27 11.95 0.96
CA ALA A 22 -28.38 10.99 2.07
C ALA A 22 -29.49 9.94 1.86
N GLU A 23 -30.33 10.12 0.83
CA GLU A 23 -31.39 9.22 0.40
C GLU A 23 -30.99 8.28 -0.76
N ASP A 24 -29.83 8.47 -1.40
CA ASP A 24 -29.33 7.59 -2.45
C ASP A 24 -28.61 6.37 -1.84
N GLY A 25 -29.36 5.31 -1.56
CA GLY A 25 -28.84 4.04 -1.01
C GLY A 25 -27.98 3.20 -1.98
N ARG A 26 -27.63 3.72 -3.17
CA ARG A 26 -26.78 3.00 -4.13
C ARG A 26 -25.30 3.05 -3.69
N PRO A 27 -24.50 2.00 -3.96
CA PRO A 27 -23.06 1.99 -3.68
C PRO A 27 -22.33 3.25 -4.18
N VAL A 28 -21.32 3.76 -3.50
CA VAL A 28 -20.53 4.92 -3.96
C VAL A 28 -19.72 4.57 -5.21
N SER A 29 -19.16 3.35 -5.25
CA SER A 29 -18.40 2.80 -6.37
C SER A 29 -19.31 2.54 -7.57
N ILE A 30 -18.96 3.08 -8.74
CA ILE A 30 -19.69 2.79 -9.98
C ILE A 30 -19.48 1.33 -10.38
N SER A 31 -18.26 0.82 -10.22
CA SER A 31 -17.96 -0.58 -10.45
C SER A 31 -18.83 -1.54 -9.61
N ALA A 32 -19.09 -1.22 -8.34
CA ALA A 32 -20.04 -2.00 -7.52
C ALA A 32 -21.48 -1.95 -8.05
N ARG A 33 -21.95 -0.78 -8.53
CA ARG A 33 -23.28 -0.66 -9.16
C ARG A 33 -23.40 -1.51 -10.42
N LEU A 34 -22.32 -1.63 -11.19
CA LEU A 34 -22.26 -2.41 -12.43
C LEU A 34 -21.94 -3.89 -12.22
N GLY A 35 -21.56 -4.28 -11.00
CA GLY A 35 -21.09 -5.62 -10.66
C GLY A 35 -19.77 -6.02 -11.33
N ARG A 36 -18.98 -5.05 -11.78
CA ARG A 36 -17.74 -5.28 -12.52
C ARG A 36 -16.79 -4.09 -12.48
N LEU A 37 -15.49 -4.32 -12.65
CA LEU A 37 -14.50 -3.25 -12.81
C LEU A 37 -14.48 -2.77 -14.25
N GLN A 38 -14.88 -1.53 -14.46
CA GLN A 38 -15.03 -0.99 -15.80
C GLN A 38 -14.89 0.53 -15.79
N PHE A 39 -14.29 1.07 -16.83
CA PHE A 39 -14.41 2.50 -17.12
C PHE A 39 -15.89 2.86 -17.31
N HIS A 40 -16.28 4.01 -16.76
CA HIS A 40 -17.64 4.52 -16.87
C HIS A 40 -17.77 5.60 -17.94
N TYR A 41 -18.98 6.06 -18.27
CA TYR A 41 -19.24 7.00 -19.38
C TYR A 41 -18.47 8.33 -19.33
N SER A 42 -17.93 8.74 -18.17
CA SER A 42 -17.03 9.89 -18.09
C SER A 42 -15.58 9.58 -18.53
N GLY A 43 -15.31 8.33 -18.92
CA GLY A 43 -13.99 7.83 -19.30
C GLY A 43 -13.02 7.63 -18.14
N LYS A 44 -13.50 7.62 -16.88
CA LYS A 44 -12.64 7.49 -15.69
C LYS A 44 -12.78 6.12 -15.03
N PHE A 45 -11.76 5.77 -14.27
CA PHE A 45 -11.75 4.66 -13.32
C PHE A 45 -10.80 5.03 -12.18
N ARG A 46 -11.20 4.81 -10.92
CA ARG A 46 -10.44 5.29 -9.75
C ARG A 46 -10.05 4.18 -8.79
N VAL A 47 -8.77 4.14 -8.46
CA VAL A 47 -8.23 3.27 -7.42
C VAL A 47 -7.75 4.11 -6.24
N LEU A 48 -8.15 3.74 -5.03
CA LEU A 48 -7.59 4.32 -3.80
C LEU A 48 -6.67 3.30 -3.13
N GLN A 49 -5.39 3.59 -3.04
CA GLN A 49 -4.43 2.79 -2.29
C GLN A 49 -4.41 3.22 -0.82
N ILE A 50 -4.49 2.24 0.08
CA ILE A 50 -4.29 2.40 1.52
C ILE A 50 -3.11 1.52 1.94
N ALA A 51 -2.00 2.14 2.33
CA ALA A 51 -0.78 1.46 2.74
C ALA A 51 -0.54 1.63 4.24
N ASP A 52 0.00 0.59 4.87
CA ASP A 52 0.55 0.66 6.23
C ASP A 52 -0.40 1.29 7.25
N ILE A 53 -1.65 0.80 7.36
CA ILE A 53 -2.48 1.12 8.54
C ILE A 53 -1.70 0.73 9.80
N GLN A 54 -1.09 -0.46 9.78
CA GLN A 54 -0.16 -0.97 10.77
C GLN A 54 -0.60 -0.64 12.20
N ASP A 55 -1.86 -0.93 12.49
CA ASP A 55 -2.47 -0.75 13.80
C ASP A 55 -2.72 -2.14 14.43
N GLY A 56 -2.70 -2.20 15.76
CA GLY A 56 -3.12 -3.37 16.52
C GLY A 56 -4.64 -3.56 16.54
N PRO A 57 -5.17 -4.39 17.46
CA PRO A 57 -6.61 -4.70 17.54
C PRO A 57 -7.54 -3.50 17.76
N LYS A 58 -6.99 -2.35 18.17
CA LYS A 58 -7.71 -1.08 18.33
C LYS A 58 -7.18 -0.08 17.31
N VAL A 59 -7.87 0.00 16.17
CA VAL A 59 -7.52 0.93 15.09
C VAL A 59 -7.71 2.37 15.58
N SER A 60 -6.77 3.25 15.23
CA SER A 60 -6.82 4.66 15.56
C SER A 60 -8.05 5.32 14.96
N LYS A 61 -8.70 6.19 15.75
CA LYS A 61 -9.82 7.00 15.25
C LYS A 61 -9.39 7.95 14.13
N ASP A 62 -8.16 8.47 14.19
CA ASP A 62 -7.62 9.34 13.13
C ASP A 62 -7.38 8.52 11.85
N THR A 63 -6.96 7.26 11.95
CA THR A 63 -6.86 6.36 10.79
C THR A 63 -8.23 6.12 10.16
N ILE A 64 -9.25 5.80 10.97
CA ILE A 64 -10.62 5.63 10.46
C ILE A 64 -11.13 6.92 9.80
N ALA A 65 -10.93 8.08 10.44
CA ALA A 65 -11.35 9.37 9.90
C ALA A 65 -10.66 9.70 8.56
N LEU A 66 -9.37 9.37 8.42
CA LEU A 66 -8.66 9.50 7.14
C LEU A 66 -9.28 8.62 6.07
N ILE A 67 -9.52 7.34 6.38
CA ILE A 67 -10.13 6.39 5.44
C ILE A 67 -11.50 6.91 5.00
N GLU A 68 -12.39 7.26 5.94
CA GLU A 68 -13.72 7.79 5.63
C GLU A 68 -13.65 9.02 4.71
N ALA A 69 -12.84 10.02 5.08
CA ALA A 69 -12.72 11.25 4.31
C ALA A 69 -12.11 11.01 2.92
N SER A 70 -11.14 10.11 2.81
CA SER A 70 -10.55 9.72 1.52
C SER A 70 -11.56 9.00 0.62
N LEU A 71 -12.39 8.11 1.17
CA LEU A 71 -13.45 7.43 0.41
C LEU A 71 -14.48 8.43 -0.11
N ASP A 72 -14.87 9.41 0.71
CA ASP A 72 -15.83 10.45 0.33
C ASP A 72 -15.26 11.42 -0.72
N ALA A 73 -13.99 11.81 -0.58
CA ALA A 73 -13.32 12.70 -1.52
C ALA A 73 -13.03 12.00 -2.87
N ALA A 74 -12.53 10.77 -2.85
CA ALA A 74 -12.11 10.06 -4.05
C ALA A 74 -13.28 9.40 -4.81
N ARG A 75 -14.29 8.90 -4.07
CA ARG A 75 -15.35 8.02 -4.60
C ARG A 75 -14.77 6.92 -5.50
N PRO A 76 -13.88 6.06 -4.97
CA PRO A 76 -13.14 5.11 -5.78
C PRO A 76 -14.03 4.00 -6.34
N ASP A 77 -13.61 3.46 -7.48
CA ASP A 77 -14.17 2.22 -8.04
C ASP A 77 -13.70 1.00 -7.26
N LEU A 78 -12.44 1.02 -6.80
CA LEU A 78 -11.79 -0.05 -6.03
C LEU A 78 -10.83 0.55 -4.99
N VAL A 79 -10.78 -0.04 -3.79
CA VAL A 79 -9.71 0.22 -2.81
C VAL A 79 -8.70 -0.93 -2.84
N ILE A 80 -7.41 -0.63 -2.73
CA ILE A 80 -6.36 -1.66 -2.61
C ILE A 80 -5.55 -1.41 -1.33
N PHE A 81 -5.56 -2.39 -0.44
CA PHE A 81 -4.71 -2.46 0.73
C PHE A 81 -3.38 -3.12 0.37
N SER A 82 -2.29 -2.35 0.37
CA SER A 82 -0.99 -2.79 -0.18
C SER A 82 -0.03 -3.30 0.90
N GLY A 83 -0.50 -4.13 1.84
CA GLY A 83 0.31 -4.71 2.91
C GLY A 83 0.44 -3.88 4.19
N ASN A 84 0.88 -4.56 5.26
CA ASN A 84 1.05 -4.06 6.62
C ASN A 84 -0.19 -3.35 7.18
N GLN A 85 -1.37 -3.95 6.99
CA GLN A 85 -2.58 -3.40 7.61
C GLN A 85 -2.65 -3.75 9.10
N ILE A 86 -2.10 -4.91 9.48
CA ILE A 86 -2.00 -5.38 10.85
C ILE A 86 -0.59 -5.11 11.38
N ALA A 87 -0.49 -4.42 12.54
CA ALA A 87 0.74 -4.42 13.32
C ALA A 87 0.91 -5.78 14.00
N GLY A 88 1.41 -6.79 13.30
CA GLY A 88 1.54 -8.13 13.85
C GLY A 88 2.47 -8.23 15.07
N TYR A 89 3.33 -7.23 15.26
CA TYR A 89 4.19 -7.07 16.44
C TYR A 89 3.51 -6.35 17.62
N ASP A 90 2.23 -5.97 17.53
CA ASP A 90 1.51 -5.32 18.63
C ASP A 90 1.49 -6.22 19.88
N PRO A 91 1.69 -5.67 21.10
CA PRO A 91 1.69 -6.44 22.34
C PRO A 91 0.44 -7.30 22.58
N ALA A 92 -0.69 -6.98 21.96
CA ALA A 92 -1.89 -7.81 22.03
C ALA A 92 -1.73 -9.19 21.37
N PHE A 93 -0.70 -9.38 20.53
CA PHE A 93 -0.38 -10.65 19.88
C PHE A 93 0.81 -11.38 20.53
N ALA A 94 1.29 -10.95 21.70
CA ALA A 94 2.51 -11.49 22.31
C ALA A 94 2.53 -13.02 22.45
N ASP A 95 1.39 -13.64 22.77
CA ASP A 95 1.27 -15.09 22.97
C ASP A 95 1.36 -15.91 21.67
N SER A 96 1.22 -15.26 20.51
CA SER A 96 1.33 -15.88 19.18
C SER A 96 2.33 -15.19 18.28
N PHE A 97 3.10 -14.22 18.81
CA PHE A 97 4.00 -13.41 18.01
C PHE A 97 5.06 -14.28 17.33
N ARG A 98 5.27 -14.03 16.04
CA ARG A 98 6.29 -14.69 15.23
C ARG A 98 7.17 -13.66 14.54
N LYS A 99 8.42 -13.53 15.00
CA LYS A 99 9.36 -12.51 14.48
C LYS A 99 9.71 -12.71 13.00
N ARG A 100 9.90 -13.97 12.57
CA ARG A 100 10.31 -14.39 11.21
C ARG A 100 9.56 -15.63 10.77
N ARG A 101 9.41 -15.86 9.46
CA ARG A 101 8.73 -17.06 8.96
C ARG A 101 9.47 -18.36 9.25
N TRP A 102 10.79 -18.31 9.37
CA TRP A 102 11.65 -19.44 9.75
C TRP A 102 11.80 -19.63 11.27
N CYS A 103 10.98 -18.94 12.07
CA CYS A 103 10.83 -19.23 13.50
C CYS A 103 9.87 -20.42 13.65
N ASP A 104 10.40 -21.56 14.11
CA ASP A 104 9.70 -22.85 14.18
C ASP A 104 9.01 -23.10 15.53
N GLU A 105 8.98 -22.10 16.42
CA GLU A 105 8.34 -22.24 17.72
C GLU A 105 6.84 -22.54 17.54
N PRO A 106 6.33 -23.63 18.16
CA PRO A 106 4.93 -23.97 18.10
C PRO A 106 4.12 -22.94 18.89
N ILE A 107 3.03 -22.46 18.30
CA ILE A 107 2.09 -21.55 18.95
C ILE A 107 0.89 -22.37 19.43
N ALA A 108 0.47 -22.17 20.67
CA ALA A 108 -0.71 -22.84 21.21
C ALA A 108 -1.96 -22.45 20.40
N GLU A 109 -2.78 -23.44 20.04
CA GLU A 109 -4.01 -23.22 19.27
C GLU A 109 -4.98 -22.25 19.96
N SER A 110 -4.98 -22.21 21.30
CA SER A 110 -5.75 -21.22 22.07
C SER A 110 -5.27 -19.78 21.84
N ALA A 111 -3.96 -19.57 21.71
CA ALA A 111 -3.37 -18.26 21.39
C ALA A 111 -3.70 -17.87 19.94
N LEU A 112 -3.58 -18.80 18.98
CA LEU A 112 -4.00 -18.56 17.60
C LEU A 112 -5.49 -18.19 17.49
N ASN A 113 -6.36 -18.89 18.22
CA ASN A 113 -7.80 -18.56 18.24
C ASN A 113 -8.08 -17.17 18.82
N HIS A 114 -7.36 -16.78 19.88
CA HIS A 114 -7.43 -15.42 20.40
C HIS A 114 -6.99 -14.38 19.36
N THR A 115 -5.87 -14.64 18.70
CA THR A 115 -5.32 -13.79 17.64
C THR A 115 -6.26 -13.66 16.46
N ARG A 116 -6.88 -14.75 15.97
CA ARG A 116 -7.90 -14.70 14.91
C ARG A 116 -9.06 -13.78 15.29
N ALA A 117 -9.51 -13.81 16.56
CA ALA A 117 -10.57 -12.92 17.03
C ALA A 117 -10.14 -11.44 17.05
N LEU A 118 -8.91 -11.16 17.50
CA LEU A 118 -8.35 -9.82 17.52
C LEU A 118 -8.11 -9.24 16.11
N VAL A 119 -7.54 -10.05 15.21
CA VAL A 119 -7.31 -9.67 13.80
C VAL A 119 -8.64 -9.41 13.10
N ARG A 120 -9.64 -10.30 13.25
CA ARG A 120 -10.99 -10.07 12.72
C ARG A 120 -11.59 -8.76 13.23
N LYS A 121 -11.42 -8.46 14.53
CA LYS A 121 -11.88 -7.18 15.10
C LYS A 121 -11.15 -5.98 14.49
N ALA A 122 -9.85 -6.06 14.23
CA ALA A 122 -9.07 -5.00 13.59
C ALA A 122 -9.56 -4.75 12.16
N ILE A 123 -9.64 -5.82 11.35
CA ILE A 123 -10.09 -5.77 9.96
C ILE A 123 -11.50 -5.18 9.85
N GLY A 124 -12.42 -5.61 10.73
CA GLY A 124 -13.77 -5.07 10.75
C GLY A 124 -13.84 -3.57 11.00
N GLN A 125 -12.92 -2.99 11.78
CA GLN A 125 -12.94 -1.55 12.04
C GLN A 125 -12.57 -0.73 10.80
N PHE A 126 -11.50 -1.09 10.07
CA PHE A 126 -11.06 -0.30 8.92
C PHE A 126 -11.75 -0.68 7.60
N THR A 127 -12.42 -1.84 7.52
CA THR A 127 -13.24 -2.22 6.35
C THR A 127 -14.70 -1.76 6.45
N GLU A 128 -15.21 -1.46 7.65
CA GLU A 128 -16.58 -0.97 7.83
C GLU A 128 -16.88 0.29 6.99
N PRO A 129 -16.00 1.31 6.93
CA PRO A 129 -16.26 2.50 6.11
C PRO A 129 -16.45 2.20 4.61
N LEU A 130 -15.78 1.15 4.10
CA LEU A 130 -15.89 0.70 2.72
C LEU A 130 -17.20 -0.05 2.50
N ALA A 131 -17.55 -0.94 3.43
CA ALA A 131 -18.79 -1.70 3.40
C ALA A 131 -20.02 -0.77 3.46
N ALA A 132 -20.01 0.22 4.35
CA ALA A 132 -21.05 1.24 4.46
C ALA A 132 -21.24 2.04 3.16
N ARG A 133 -20.18 2.18 2.36
CA ARG A 133 -20.18 2.88 1.06
C ARG A 133 -20.35 1.94 -0.13
N GLY A 134 -20.45 0.63 0.08
CA GLY A 134 -20.51 -0.36 -1.00
C GLY A 134 -19.31 -0.33 -1.95
N ILE A 135 -18.11 -0.06 -1.44
CA ILE A 135 -16.89 0.02 -2.23
C ILE A 135 -16.18 -1.34 -2.19
N PRO A 136 -15.88 -1.97 -3.35
CA PRO A 136 -15.13 -3.20 -3.39
C PRO A 136 -13.65 -2.94 -3.08
N TRP A 137 -12.95 -3.93 -2.56
CA TRP A 137 -11.56 -3.78 -2.16
C TRP A 137 -10.76 -5.08 -2.24
N ALA A 138 -9.46 -4.94 -2.48
CA ALA A 138 -8.48 -6.01 -2.53
C ALA A 138 -7.38 -5.81 -1.47
N VAL A 139 -6.68 -6.88 -1.10
CA VAL A 139 -5.57 -6.83 -0.14
C VAL A 139 -4.43 -7.76 -0.53
N THR A 140 -3.20 -7.29 -0.33
CA THR A 140 -1.97 -8.08 -0.25
C THR A 140 -1.28 -7.85 1.11
N TYR A 141 -0.20 -8.58 1.36
CA TYR A 141 0.46 -8.68 2.66
C TYR A 141 1.83 -8.01 2.65
N GLY A 142 2.24 -7.57 3.83
CA GLY A 142 3.56 -7.05 4.11
C GLY A 142 4.30 -7.87 5.15
N ASN A 143 5.50 -7.41 5.47
CA ASN A 143 6.42 -8.07 6.38
C ASN A 143 5.98 -8.04 7.86
N HIS A 144 4.99 -7.24 8.23
CA HIS A 144 4.46 -7.16 9.60
C HIS A 144 3.14 -7.91 9.79
N ASP A 145 2.37 -8.17 8.74
CA ASP A 145 1.03 -8.77 8.90
C ASP A 145 1.09 -10.18 9.54
N PHE A 146 2.00 -11.02 9.07
CA PHE A 146 2.14 -12.40 9.58
C PHE A 146 2.68 -12.46 11.02
N GLN A 147 3.29 -11.38 11.51
CA GLN A 147 3.97 -11.41 12.79
C GLN A 147 3.03 -11.62 13.97
N CYS A 148 1.71 -11.44 13.78
CA CYS A 148 0.71 -11.81 14.78
C CYS A 148 0.64 -13.33 15.01
N GLY A 149 1.28 -14.15 14.19
CA GLY A 149 1.31 -15.60 14.28
C GLY A 149 0.46 -16.32 13.23
N LEU A 150 -0.36 -15.59 12.48
CA LEU A 150 -1.19 -16.14 11.42
C LEU A 150 -0.43 -16.15 10.08
N SER A 151 -0.64 -17.21 9.30
CA SER A 151 -0.16 -17.27 7.92
C SER A 151 -0.93 -16.30 7.00
N ASN A 152 -0.34 -15.95 5.85
CA ASN A 152 -1.03 -15.12 4.85
C ASN A 152 -2.33 -15.79 4.36
N ALA A 153 -2.39 -17.12 4.31
CA ALA A 153 -3.60 -17.86 3.96
C ALA A 153 -4.71 -17.73 5.02
N GLU A 154 -4.37 -17.75 6.30
CA GLU A 154 -5.33 -17.51 7.38
C GLU A 154 -5.81 -16.06 7.40
N LEU A 155 -4.90 -15.10 7.21
CA LEU A 155 -5.24 -13.68 7.07
C LEU A 155 -6.18 -13.46 5.88
N ASP A 156 -5.87 -14.03 4.72
CA ASP A 156 -6.71 -13.97 3.51
C ASP A 156 -8.11 -14.54 3.75
N GLY A 157 -8.18 -15.68 4.45
CA GLY A 157 -9.44 -16.26 4.89
C GLY A 157 -10.28 -15.29 5.73
N ILE A 158 -9.66 -14.61 6.70
CA ILE A 158 -10.35 -13.63 7.55
C ILE A 158 -10.78 -12.40 6.73
N TYR A 159 -9.91 -11.85 5.87
CA TYR A 159 -10.27 -10.70 5.02
C TYR A 159 -11.50 -11.00 4.15
N ARG A 160 -11.57 -12.20 3.56
CA ARG A 160 -12.72 -12.63 2.74
C ARG A 160 -14.04 -12.77 3.50
N GLU A 161 -14.02 -12.77 4.83
CA GLU A 161 -15.26 -12.74 5.65
C GLU A 161 -15.99 -11.39 5.56
N PHE A 162 -15.29 -10.31 5.14
CA PHE A 162 -15.82 -8.95 5.15
C PHE A 162 -16.43 -8.53 3.81
N PRO A 163 -17.56 -7.80 3.81
CA PRO A 163 -18.21 -7.35 2.59
C PRO A 163 -17.29 -6.52 1.67
N GLY A 164 -17.39 -6.76 0.37
CA GLY A 164 -16.65 -6.03 -0.64
C GLY A 164 -15.24 -6.56 -0.91
N CYS A 165 -14.73 -7.54 -0.15
CA CYS A 165 -13.46 -8.20 -0.44
C CYS A 165 -13.52 -8.89 -1.81
N VAL A 166 -12.57 -8.59 -2.69
CA VAL A 166 -12.46 -9.17 -4.04
C VAL A 166 -11.31 -10.17 -4.18
N ASN A 167 -10.61 -10.47 -3.08
CA ASN A 167 -9.54 -11.47 -3.09
C ASN A 167 -10.10 -12.84 -3.52
N PRO A 168 -9.45 -13.51 -4.48
CA PRO A 168 -9.83 -14.86 -4.85
C PRO A 168 -9.55 -15.84 -3.71
N PRO A 169 -10.39 -16.88 -3.52
CA PRO A 169 -10.00 -18.04 -2.73
C PRO A 169 -8.70 -18.64 -3.27
N SER A 170 -7.78 -19.07 -2.40
CA SER A 170 -6.48 -19.63 -2.83
C SER A 170 -6.60 -20.88 -3.72
N GLU A 171 -7.75 -21.56 -3.68
CA GLU A 171 -8.07 -22.74 -4.51
C GLU A 171 -8.74 -22.39 -5.85
N THR A 172 -9.01 -21.11 -6.15
CA THR A 172 -9.64 -20.76 -7.42
C THR A 172 -8.68 -20.93 -8.59
N LEU A 173 -9.11 -21.72 -9.56
CA LEU A 173 -8.42 -21.87 -10.83
C LEU A 173 -8.32 -20.50 -11.54
N PRO A 174 -7.30 -20.29 -12.40
CA PRO A 174 -6.97 -18.99 -13.00
C PRO A 174 -8.08 -18.25 -13.76
N ASN A 175 -9.27 -18.83 -13.96
CA ASN A 175 -10.36 -18.24 -14.75
C ASN A 175 -11.69 -18.10 -13.98
N GLN A 176 -11.70 -18.21 -12.65
CA GLN A 176 -12.92 -18.10 -11.84
C GLN A 176 -12.69 -17.32 -10.55
N ILE A 177 -12.74 -15.98 -10.62
CA ILE A 177 -12.76 -15.16 -9.40
C ILE A 177 -14.17 -14.59 -9.24
N ALA A 178 -14.89 -15.11 -8.25
CA ALA A 178 -16.18 -14.58 -7.86
C ALA A 178 -16.03 -13.73 -6.59
N TYR A 179 -16.60 -12.53 -6.57
CA TYR A 179 -16.79 -11.80 -5.32
C TYR A 179 -18.22 -11.27 -5.18
N THR A 180 -18.55 -10.81 -3.99
CA THR A 180 -19.87 -10.27 -3.66
C THR A 180 -19.78 -8.75 -3.57
N CYS A 181 -20.61 -8.05 -4.33
CA CYS A 181 -20.85 -6.62 -4.14
C CYS A 181 -22.23 -6.40 -3.53
N GLY A 182 -22.28 -5.67 -2.40
CA GLY A 182 -23.51 -5.11 -1.83
C GLY A 182 -24.12 -5.88 -0.65
N ALA A 183 -24.72 -5.12 0.27
CA ALA A 183 -25.62 -5.64 1.31
C ALA A 183 -26.93 -6.09 0.64
N GLY A 184 -27.05 -7.40 0.36
CA GLY A 184 -28.23 -7.94 -0.33
C GLY A 184 -28.06 -9.29 -1.03
N GLY A 185 -26.86 -9.88 -1.07
CA GLY A 185 -26.71 -11.31 -1.33
C GLY A 185 -26.79 -11.78 -2.80
N ALA A 186 -26.62 -10.90 -3.78
CA ALA A 186 -26.33 -11.37 -5.14
C ALA A 186 -24.82 -11.53 -5.33
N VAL A 187 -24.34 -12.78 -5.31
CA VAL A 187 -22.98 -13.13 -5.76
C VAL A 187 -22.84 -12.72 -7.21
N GLN A 188 -21.91 -11.81 -7.52
CA GLN A 188 -21.65 -11.39 -8.90
C GLN A 188 -20.21 -11.75 -9.27
N THR A 189 -20.06 -12.79 -10.08
CA THR A 189 -18.75 -13.25 -10.54
C THR A 189 -18.11 -12.20 -11.44
N LEU A 190 -16.92 -11.71 -11.06
CA LEU A 190 -16.08 -10.99 -12.01
C LEU A 190 -15.47 -12.01 -12.97
N SER A 191 -16.00 -12.05 -14.18
CA SER A 191 -15.37 -12.85 -15.23
C SER A 191 -13.98 -12.30 -15.55
N GLY A 192 -12.94 -13.13 -15.44
CA GLY A 192 -11.62 -12.86 -16.04
C GLY A 192 -10.48 -12.50 -15.09
N ALA A 193 -10.69 -12.41 -13.78
CA ALA A 193 -9.56 -12.26 -12.87
C ALA A 193 -8.79 -13.58 -12.73
N THR A 194 -7.46 -13.49 -12.59
CA THR A 194 -6.55 -14.66 -12.60
C THR A 194 -5.64 -14.64 -11.37
N GLY A 195 -5.50 -15.78 -10.68
CA GLY A 195 -4.65 -15.91 -9.50
C GLY A 195 -3.35 -16.66 -9.76
N SER A 196 -2.35 -16.48 -8.89
CA SER A 196 -1.15 -17.33 -8.85
C SER A 196 -1.36 -18.65 -8.09
N GLY A 197 -2.41 -18.72 -7.25
CA GLY A 197 -2.60 -19.78 -6.26
C GLY A 197 -2.00 -19.44 -4.89
N GLU A 198 -1.33 -18.28 -4.76
CA GLU A 198 -0.83 -17.76 -3.48
C GLU A 198 -1.78 -16.68 -2.93
N PRO A 199 -2.02 -16.64 -1.60
CA PRO A 199 -2.79 -15.57 -0.97
C PRO A 199 -2.24 -14.19 -1.32
N GLY A 200 -3.12 -13.25 -1.68
CA GLY A 200 -2.70 -11.88 -1.98
C GLY A 200 -1.96 -11.68 -3.31
N THR A 201 -1.93 -12.70 -4.20
CA THR A 201 -1.31 -12.58 -5.53
C THR A 201 -2.28 -12.93 -6.67
N PHE A 202 -2.80 -11.91 -7.34
CA PHE A 202 -3.81 -12.04 -8.40
C PHE A 202 -3.92 -10.78 -9.27
N ALA A 203 -4.60 -10.89 -10.42
CA ALA A 203 -4.80 -9.79 -11.37
C ALA A 203 -6.30 -9.59 -11.65
N LEU A 204 -6.72 -8.32 -11.68
CA LEU A 204 -8.08 -7.88 -11.95
C LEU A 204 -8.12 -7.10 -13.28
N PRO A 205 -8.83 -7.58 -14.32
CA PRO A 205 -9.02 -6.81 -15.54
C PRO A 205 -9.98 -5.64 -15.30
N VAL A 206 -9.69 -4.50 -15.92
CA VAL A 206 -10.59 -3.33 -15.99
C VAL A 206 -10.98 -3.11 -17.43
N MET A 207 -12.28 -3.18 -17.72
CA MET A 207 -12.79 -3.18 -19.09
C MET A 207 -13.21 -1.79 -19.57
N ASP A 208 -13.36 -1.63 -20.88
CA ASP A 208 -13.90 -0.43 -21.50
C ASP A 208 -15.39 -0.22 -21.20
N VAL A 209 -15.90 0.98 -21.53
CA VAL A 209 -17.28 1.40 -21.23
C VAL A 209 -18.34 0.46 -21.82
N ASP A 210 -18.03 -0.15 -22.97
CA ASP A 210 -18.95 -1.00 -23.72
C ASP A 210 -18.76 -2.51 -23.43
N HIS A 211 -17.86 -2.86 -22.51
CA HIS A 211 -17.56 -4.24 -22.14
C HIS A 211 -17.14 -5.12 -23.34
N THR A 212 -16.31 -4.56 -24.22
CA THR A 212 -15.79 -5.24 -25.41
C THR A 212 -14.35 -5.69 -25.25
N ARG A 213 -13.57 -5.05 -24.38
CA ARG A 213 -12.14 -5.38 -24.17
C ARG A 213 -11.63 -4.94 -22.79
N ASN A 214 -10.54 -5.58 -22.37
CA ASN A 214 -9.73 -5.09 -21.26
C ASN A 214 -8.97 -3.83 -21.69
N VAL A 215 -8.95 -2.82 -20.84
CA VAL A 215 -8.23 -1.55 -21.03
C VAL A 215 -6.92 -1.55 -20.25
N LEU A 216 -6.95 -2.07 -19.02
CA LEU A 216 -5.77 -2.26 -18.17
C LEU A 216 -5.99 -3.40 -17.19
N GLY A 217 -4.90 -3.91 -16.60
CA GLY A 217 -4.95 -4.81 -15.45
C GLY A 217 -4.50 -4.14 -14.16
N LEU A 218 -5.09 -4.54 -13.04
CA LEU A 218 -4.59 -4.22 -11.69
C LEU A 218 -4.02 -5.51 -11.10
N VAL A 219 -2.73 -5.54 -10.81
CA VAL A 219 -2.06 -6.69 -10.21
C VAL A 219 -1.84 -6.43 -8.74
N ILE A 220 -2.36 -7.32 -7.90
CA ILE A 220 -2.15 -7.35 -6.47
C ILE A 220 -1.09 -8.42 -6.23
N LEU A 221 0.02 -8.08 -5.58
CA LEU A 221 1.19 -8.94 -5.47
C LEU A 221 1.65 -9.04 -4.01
N ASP A 222 1.84 -10.26 -3.51
CA ASP A 222 2.63 -10.53 -2.31
C ASP A 222 4.12 -10.43 -2.66
N SER A 223 4.75 -9.32 -2.26
CA SER A 223 6.13 -9.00 -2.58
C SER A 223 7.17 -9.67 -1.67
N GLY A 224 6.75 -10.58 -0.79
CA GLY A 224 7.62 -11.25 0.19
C GLY A 224 7.70 -10.51 1.53
N ASP A 225 8.71 -10.81 2.34
CA ASP A 225 8.91 -10.18 3.66
C ASP A 225 10.38 -9.99 4.03
N TYR A 226 10.93 -10.84 4.91
CA TYR A 226 12.30 -10.80 5.38
C TYR A 226 13.12 -11.91 4.72
N VAL A 227 14.42 -11.70 4.61
CA VAL A 227 15.37 -12.72 4.12
C VAL A 227 16.37 -13.11 5.22
N HIS A 228 16.85 -14.35 5.18
CA HIS A 228 17.92 -14.82 6.06
C HIS A 228 19.17 -13.94 5.94
N GLY A 229 19.78 -13.58 7.08
CA GLY A 229 20.94 -12.67 7.12
C GLY A 229 20.57 -11.19 7.11
N GLY A 230 19.27 -10.87 7.22
CA GLY A 230 18.75 -9.52 7.33
C GLY A 230 18.46 -8.88 5.96
N GLY A 231 17.47 -7.98 5.96
CA GLY A 231 16.98 -7.28 4.77
C GLY A 231 15.59 -7.76 4.38
N PHE A 232 15.17 -7.35 3.18
CA PHE A 232 13.84 -7.62 2.65
C PHE A 232 13.89 -8.67 1.53
N GLY A 233 12.87 -9.52 1.48
CA GLY A 233 12.70 -10.54 0.47
C GLY A 233 12.03 -10.03 -0.80
N THR A 234 12.15 -10.81 -1.86
CA THR A 234 11.52 -10.60 -3.16
C THR A 234 10.21 -11.40 -3.27
N PRO A 235 9.37 -11.15 -4.30
CA PRO A 235 8.26 -12.05 -4.61
C PRO A 235 8.73 -13.51 -4.78
N SER A 236 7.82 -14.47 -4.50
CA SER A 236 8.12 -15.89 -4.64
C SER A 236 8.36 -16.28 -6.12
N PRO A 237 9.02 -17.41 -6.41
CA PRO A 237 9.13 -17.90 -7.79
C PRO A 237 7.78 -18.10 -8.49
N ALA A 238 6.73 -18.48 -7.74
CA ALA A 238 5.37 -18.63 -8.30
C ALA A 238 4.74 -17.27 -8.61
N ALA A 239 4.95 -16.26 -7.74
CA ALA A 239 4.55 -14.89 -7.98
C ALA A 239 5.26 -14.28 -9.21
N LEU A 240 6.57 -14.49 -9.36
CA LEU A 240 7.32 -14.03 -10.54
C LEU A 240 6.84 -14.73 -11.83
N ALA A 241 6.61 -16.04 -11.79
CA ALA A 241 6.05 -16.78 -12.93
C ALA A 241 4.63 -16.29 -13.28
N PHE A 242 3.84 -15.92 -12.27
CA PHE A 242 2.54 -15.30 -12.45
C PHE A 242 2.65 -13.93 -13.14
N LEU A 243 3.54 -13.03 -12.67
CA LEU A 243 3.78 -11.72 -13.29
C LEU A 243 4.15 -11.87 -14.78
N ASN A 244 4.99 -12.83 -15.12
CA ASN A 244 5.36 -13.09 -16.51
C ASN A 244 4.16 -13.52 -17.38
N ALA A 245 3.15 -14.17 -16.80
CA ALA A 245 1.98 -14.66 -17.53
C ALA A 245 0.81 -13.64 -17.61
N VAL A 246 0.79 -12.63 -16.75
CA VAL A 246 -0.32 -11.65 -16.68
C VAL A 246 -0.56 -10.88 -17.98
N PRO A 247 0.45 -10.35 -18.69
CA PRO A 247 0.22 -9.58 -19.91
C PRO A 247 -0.60 -10.36 -20.95
N ASP A 248 -0.28 -11.65 -21.16
CA ASP A 248 -1.01 -12.53 -22.08
C ASP A 248 -2.41 -12.88 -21.57
N ARG A 249 -2.56 -13.09 -20.26
CA ARG A 249 -3.86 -13.44 -19.64
C ARG A 249 -4.85 -12.27 -19.67
N ILE A 250 -4.36 -11.05 -19.42
CA ILE A 250 -5.20 -9.85 -19.39
C ILE A 250 -5.37 -9.25 -20.79
N GLY A 251 -4.36 -9.35 -21.66
CA GLY A 251 -4.40 -8.75 -23.00
C GLY A 251 -4.36 -7.22 -22.98
N ALA A 252 -3.85 -6.62 -21.90
CA ALA A 252 -3.63 -5.18 -21.74
C ALA A 252 -2.45 -4.94 -20.77
N LYS A 253 -1.87 -3.74 -20.78
CA LYS A 253 -0.82 -3.43 -19.80
C LYS A 253 -1.40 -3.34 -18.39
N SER A 254 -0.58 -3.62 -17.38
CA SER A 254 -1.00 -3.64 -15.99
C SER A 254 -0.20 -2.72 -15.08
N MET A 255 -0.79 -2.35 -13.94
CA MET A 255 -0.13 -1.69 -12.82
C MET A 255 -0.10 -2.63 -11.61
N VAL A 256 1.05 -2.73 -10.95
CA VAL A 256 1.27 -3.60 -9.79
C VAL A 256 1.07 -2.80 -8.49
N PHE A 257 0.41 -3.42 -7.52
CA PHE A 257 0.21 -2.94 -6.16
C PHE A 257 0.81 -3.95 -5.20
N GLN A 258 1.81 -3.52 -4.46
CA GLN A 258 2.56 -4.39 -3.55
C GLN A 258 3.01 -3.64 -2.31
N HIS A 259 3.59 -4.38 -1.38
CA HIS A 259 4.07 -3.78 -0.14
C HIS A 259 5.48 -3.23 -0.28
N MET A 260 6.44 -4.08 -0.64
CA MET A 260 7.87 -3.73 -0.71
C MET A 260 8.22 -3.00 -2.01
N PRO A 261 8.96 -1.88 -1.97
CA PRO A 261 9.52 -1.27 -3.17
C PRO A 261 10.62 -2.16 -3.79
N MET A 262 10.83 -1.99 -5.08
CA MET A 262 11.95 -2.63 -5.81
C MET A 262 13.24 -1.80 -5.68
N PRO A 263 14.43 -2.39 -5.87
CA PRO A 263 15.70 -1.65 -5.86
C PRO A 263 15.73 -0.41 -6.77
N GLU A 264 15.04 -0.47 -7.91
CA GLU A 264 14.99 0.57 -8.94
C GLU A 264 14.30 1.85 -8.47
N TYR A 265 13.63 1.85 -7.31
CA TYR A 265 13.18 3.09 -6.66
C TYR A 265 14.35 4.01 -6.32
N TYR A 266 15.59 3.50 -6.14
CA TYR A 266 16.77 4.34 -6.04
C TYR A 266 17.15 5.04 -7.35
N ASN A 267 16.73 4.53 -8.51
CA ASN A 267 17.09 5.08 -9.83
C ASN A 267 16.29 6.35 -10.19
N VAL A 268 15.24 6.66 -9.44
CA VAL A 268 14.51 7.94 -9.54
C VAL A 268 14.99 8.96 -8.50
N LEU A 269 16.06 8.63 -7.77
CA LEU A 269 16.70 9.49 -6.78
C LEU A 269 18.06 9.98 -7.27
N LYS A 270 18.46 11.14 -6.77
CA LYS A 270 19.75 11.78 -7.09
C LYS A 270 20.71 11.69 -5.90
N PRO A 271 21.91 11.11 -6.07
CA PRO A 271 22.95 11.15 -5.05
C PRO A 271 23.40 12.58 -4.71
N VAL A 272 23.60 12.86 -3.43
CA VAL A 272 24.02 14.16 -2.90
C VAL A 272 24.99 14.00 -1.73
N ALA A 273 25.65 15.11 -1.36
CA ALA A 273 26.43 15.15 -0.12
C ALA A 273 25.51 15.02 1.11
N ALA A 274 26.02 14.41 2.19
CA ALA A 274 25.26 14.17 3.43
C ALA A 274 24.69 15.44 4.09
N ASN A 275 25.30 16.60 3.83
CA ASN A 275 24.86 17.90 4.36
C ASN A 275 23.94 18.67 3.41
N ALA A 276 23.56 18.11 2.26
CA ALA A 276 22.61 18.75 1.35
C ALA A 276 21.23 18.85 2.02
N ALA A 277 20.47 19.89 1.67
CA ALA A 277 19.12 20.05 2.16
C ALA A 277 18.26 18.84 1.74
N PHE A 278 17.47 18.32 2.68
CA PHE A 278 16.58 17.16 2.48
C PHE A 278 17.27 15.85 2.11
N ALA A 279 18.60 15.75 2.27
CA ALA A 279 19.33 14.52 2.04
C ALA A 279 18.84 13.38 2.97
N MET A 280 18.47 12.25 2.39
CA MET A 280 18.10 11.03 3.10
C MET A 280 19.13 9.95 2.84
N GLN A 281 19.65 9.34 3.90
CA GLN A 281 20.58 8.23 3.78
C GLN A 281 19.88 7.02 3.16
N GLY A 282 20.54 6.36 2.20
CA GLY A 282 20.10 5.06 1.72
C GLY A 282 20.22 3.96 2.77
N TYR A 283 19.69 2.79 2.47
CA TYR A 283 19.78 1.60 3.33
C TYR A 283 20.58 0.51 2.63
N ARG A 284 21.17 -0.38 3.44
CA ARG A 284 21.87 -1.57 2.96
C ARG A 284 22.92 -1.31 1.87
N SER A 285 22.74 -1.82 0.65
CA SER A 285 23.66 -1.58 -0.48
C SER A 285 23.85 -0.10 -0.83
N HIS A 286 22.95 0.76 -0.35
CA HIS A 286 22.97 2.21 -0.52
C HIS A 286 23.33 2.98 0.78
N ALA A 287 23.75 2.30 1.86
CA ALA A 287 23.98 2.91 3.18
C ALA A 287 25.06 4.01 3.20
N ASP A 288 26.01 3.98 2.26
CA ASP A 288 27.08 4.97 2.15
C ASP A 288 26.71 6.18 1.29
N THR A 289 25.49 6.22 0.74
CA THR A 289 25.03 7.28 -0.16
C THR A 289 23.82 8.01 0.43
N TYR A 290 23.77 9.33 0.22
CA TYR A 290 22.63 10.16 0.55
C TYR A 290 21.92 10.62 -0.72
N TYR A 291 20.60 10.73 -0.66
CA TYR A 291 19.74 10.96 -1.80
C TYR A 291 18.76 12.10 -1.56
N VAL A 292 18.38 12.76 -2.65
CA VAL A 292 17.16 13.57 -2.76
C VAL A 292 16.33 13.04 -3.93
N LEU A 293 15.07 13.47 -4.06
CA LEU A 293 14.32 13.19 -5.29
C LEU A 293 15.02 13.81 -6.50
N ASP A 294 15.13 13.06 -7.60
CA ASP A 294 15.57 13.64 -8.86
C ASP A 294 14.39 14.35 -9.53
N GLU A 295 14.39 15.68 -9.55
CA GLU A 295 13.31 16.48 -10.16
C GLU A 295 13.14 16.21 -11.67
N LEU A 296 14.13 15.61 -12.34
CA LEU A 296 14.03 15.21 -13.74
C LEU A 296 13.31 13.86 -13.92
N GLN A 297 13.29 13.02 -12.88
CA GLN A 297 12.70 11.68 -12.91
C GLN A 297 11.43 11.60 -12.07
N THR A 298 11.10 12.64 -11.29
CA THR A 298 9.99 12.61 -10.34
C THR A 298 8.99 13.74 -10.59
N GLN A 299 7.72 13.45 -10.30
CA GLN A 299 6.64 14.43 -10.41
C GLN A 299 6.75 15.48 -9.30
N PRO A 300 6.37 16.75 -9.57
CA PRO A 300 6.38 17.81 -8.58
C PRO A 300 5.43 17.52 -7.42
N GLY A 301 5.78 18.00 -6.22
CA GLY A 301 4.98 17.83 -5.01
C GLY A 301 5.24 16.54 -4.24
N GLY A 302 6.12 15.66 -4.75
CA GLY A 302 6.60 14.50 -4.01
C GLY A 302 7.60 14.85 -2.90
N TYR A 303 7.82 13.91 -1.97
CA TYR A 303 8.84 14.02 -0.93
C TYR A 303 9.50 12.67 -0.62
N LEU A 304 10.80 12.72 -0.30
CA LEU A 304 11.58 11.62 0.25
C LEU A 304 11.79 11.85 1.74
N GLY A 305 11.21 10.99 2.57
CA GLY A 305 11.25 11.11 4.03
C GLY A 305 12.16 10.10 4.72
N GLU A 306 12.56 9.05 4.02
CA GLU A 306 13.49 8.02 4.47
C GLU A 306 14.14 7.29 3.29
N GLY A 307 15.13 6.44 3.56
CA GLY A 307 15.74 5.58 2.54
C GLY A 307 14.74 4.56 2.00
N ILE A 308 15.02 3.96 0.85
CA ILE A 308 14.16 2.92 0.28
C ILE A 308 14.45 1.59 0.97
N SER A 309 13.44 1.00 1.59
CA SER A 309 13.55 -0.30 2.26
C SER A 309 13.18 -1.42 1.29
N CYS A 310 14.09 -1.73 0.36
CA CYS A 310 13.91 -2.74 -0.68
C CYS A 310 14.82 -3.96 -0.47
N PRO A 311 14.60 -5.06 -1.22
CA PRO A 311 15.58 -6.14 -1.33
C PRO A 311 16.94 -5.65 -1.82
N ASP A 312 18.02 -6.36 -1.48
CA ASP A 312 19.37 -6.01 -1.97
C ASP A 312 19.50 -6.26 -3.48
N THR A 313 18.80 -7.27 -3.99
CA THR A 313 18.68 -7.60 -5.42
C THR A 313 17.28 -8.14 -5.71
N SER A 314 16.74 -7.84 -6.90
CA SER A 314 15.47 -8.40 -7.38
C SER A 314 15.51 -8.55 -8.90
N GLY A 315 14.92 -9.64 -9.42
CA GLY A 315 14.68 -9.81 -10.86
C GLY A 315 13.31 -9.29 -11.31
N GLU A 316 12.53 -8.72 -10.39
CA GLU A 316 11.15 -8.29 -10.61
C GLU A 316 11.05 -7.19 -11.67
N PHE A 317 11.87 -6.13 -11.58
CA PHE A 317 11.80 -5.00 -12.51
C PHE A 317 11.96 -5.44 -13.97
N GLU A 318 12.91 -6.34 -14.24
CA GLU A 318 13.16 -6.86 -15.59
C GLU A 318 11.95 -7.59 -16.17
N LEU A 319 11.17 -8.30 -15.35
CA LEU A 319 9.92 -8.94 -15.79
C LEU A 319 8.81 -7.93 -16.10
N LEU A 320 8.83 -6.77 -15.46
CA LEU A 320 7.79 -5.76 -15.59
C LEU A 320 8.01 -4.82 -16.79
N ARG A 321 9.21 -4.78 -17.37
CA ARG A 321 9.57 -3.89 -18.48
C ARG A 321 8.61 -3.98 -19.67
N GLU A 322 8.11 -5.19 -19.95
CA GLU A 322 7.18 -5.45 -21.04
C GLU A 322 5.82 -5.88 -20.49
N GLY A 323 4.77 -5.12 -20.80
CA GLY A 323 3.40 -5.42 -20.36
C GLY A 323 2.95 -4.72 -19.08
N TYR A 324 3.81 -3.94 -18.43
CA TYR A 324 3.43 -3.09 -17.29
C TYR A 324 3.73 -1.62 -17.56
N PHE A 325 3.16 -0.76 -16.72
CA PHE A 325 3.35 0.69 -16.78
C PHE A 325 3.53 1.35 -15.42
N GLY A 326 3.44 0.60 -14.32
CA GLY A 326 3.77 1.13 -13.01
C GLY A 326 3.69 0.13 -11.88
N VAL A 327 4.39 0.46 -10.79
CA VAL A 327 4.43 -0.25 -9.52
C VAL A 327 4.13 0.75 -8.41
N VAL A 328 3.23 0.36 -7.52
CA VAL A 328 2.79 1.15 -6.38
C VAL A 328 3.17 0.38 -5.12
N ALA A 329 4.02 1.00 -4.30
CA ALA A 329 4.55 0.42 -3.07
C ALA A 329 4.10 1.20 -1.83
N GLY A 330 3.99 0.49 -0.70
CA GLY A 330 3.92 1.07 0.64
C GLY A 330 5.27 0.95 1.32
N HIS A 331 5.26 0.40 2.54
CA HIS A 331 6.41 -0.04 3.33
C HIS A 331 7.30 1.07 3.89
N ASP A 332 7.73 2.00 3.05
CA ASP A 332 8.41 3.22 3.50
C ASP A 332 7.37 4.27 3.89
N HIS A 333 7.00 4.25 5.17
CA HIS A 333 5.95 5.08 5.75
C HIS A 333 6.09 6.57 5.45
N ARG A 334 7.30 7.09 5.27
CA ARG A 334 7.59 8.52 5.11
C ARG A 334 7.83 8.94 3.66
N ASN A 335 7.74 8.03 2.70
CA ASN A 335 7.96 8.34 1.30
C ASN A 335 6.63 8.59 0.58
N GLY A 336 6.58 9.68 -0.18
CA GLY A 336 5.37 10.10 -0.88
C GLY A 336 5.72 10.74 -2.21
N PHE A 337 6.08 9.94 -3.21
CA PHE A 337 6.53 10.44 -4.51
C PHE A 337 6.05 9.56 -5.67
N VAL A 338 6.18 10.08 -6.88
CA VAL A 338 5.99 9.36 -8.13
C VAL A 338 7.22 9.62 -8.99
N GLY A 339 8.00 8.58 -9.25
CA GLY A 339 9.09 8.60 -10.21
C GLY A 339 8.73 7.85 -11.49
N GLU A 340 9.50 8.06 -12.55
CA GLU A 340 9.46 7.24 -13.74
C GLU A 340 10.87 6.74 -14.04
N HIS A 341 10.99 5.44 -14.30
CA HIS A 341 12.24 4.83 -14.72
C HIS A 341 11.97 3.86 -15.86
N GLU A 342 12.60 4.11 -17.01
CA GLU A 342 12.50 3.27 -18.22
C GLU A 342 11.04 2.94 -18.64
N GLY A 343 10.13 3.91 -18.48
CA GLY A 343 8.72 3.77 -18.86
C GLY A 343 7.83 3.09 -17.81
N LEU A 344 8.38 2.77 -16.62
CA LEU A 344 7.61 2.31 -15.46
C LEU A 344 7.47 3.44 -14.44
N LEU A 345 6.24 3.72 -14.02
CA LEU A 345 5.97 4.58 -12.87
C LEU A 345 6.36 3.85 -11.58
N LEU A 346 7.20 4.46 -10.75
CA LEU A 346 7.59 3.95 -9.43
C LEU A 346 6.97 4.86 -8.36
N ILE A 347 5.90 4.38 -7.74
CA ILE A 347 5.07 5.16 -6.83
C ILE A 347 5.31 4.70 -5.40
N ALA A 348 5.68 5.64 -4.52
CA ALA A 348 5.77 5.42 -3.08
C ALA A 348 4.61 6.15 -2.37
N THR A 349 3.93 5.44 -1.48
CA THR A 349 2.78 5.96 -0.73
C THR A 349 3.06 5.92 0.76
N PRO A 350 2.88 7.05 1.47
CA PRO A 350 3.13 7.10 2.90
C PRO A 350 2.07 6.28 3.64
N THR A 351 2.36 5.99 4.90
CA THR A 351 1.43 5.31 5.79
C THR A 351 0.12 6.09 6.02
N CYS A 352 -0.99 5.36 6.01
CA CYS A 352 -2.31 5.81 6.44
C CYS A 352 -2.52 5.66 7.97
N GLY A 353 -1.68 4.85 8.62
CA GLY A 353 -1.73 4.51 10.04
C GLY A 353 -1.36 5.64 10.99
N PHE A 354 -1.91 5.64 12.19
CA PHE A 354 -1.62 6.64 13.23
C PHE A 354 -0.98 6.05 14.50
N ASN A 355 -0.97 4.72 14.69
CA ASN A 355 -0.21 4.09 15.78
C ASN A 355 1.16 3.54 15.34
N THR A 356 1.62 3.90 14.15
CA THR A 356 2.94 3.56 13.64
C THR A 356 3.80 4.80 13.37
N TYR A 357 5.11 4.62 13.20
CA TYR A 357 6.00 5.70 12.75
C TYR A 357 5.60 6.19 11.36
N GLY A 358 6.02 7.39 10.98
CA GLY A 358 5.69 7.93 9.67
C GLY A 358 5.85 9.45 9.63
N PRO A 359 5.25 10.12 8.63
CA PRO A 359 5.33 11.56 8.52
C PRO A 359 4.56 12.22 9.66
N ALA A 360 4.67 13.55 9.76
CA ALA A 360 3.86 14.33 10.69
C ALA A 360 2.38 13.93 10.53
N PRO A 361 1.57 13.87 11.60
CA PRO A 361 0.17 13.43 11.53
C PRO A 361 -0.66 14.11 10.41
N ALA A 362 -0.40 15.39 10.14
CA ALA A 362 -1.02 16.15 9.03
C ALA A 362 -0.76 15.55 7.64
N LYS A 363 0.40 14.92 7.46
CA LYS A 363 0.91 14.33 6.22
C LYS A 363 0.70 12.82 6.13
N ARG A 364 -0.04 12.21 7.06
CA ARG A 364 -0.58 10.85 6.88
C ARG A 364 -1.57 10.89 5.73
N ALA A 365 -1.51 9.92 4.83
CA ALA A 365 -2.28 10.01 3.59
C ALA A 365 -2.68 8.64 3.04
N THR A 366 -3.66 8.67 2.15
CA THR A 366 -3.94 7.61 1.18
C THR A 366 -3.59 8.13 -0.22
N ARG A 367 -3.42 7.25 -1.21
CA ARG A 367 -3.12 7.69 -2.59
C ARG A 367 -4.27 7.38 -3.55
N LEU A 368 -4.79 8.41 -4.20
CA LEU A 368 -5.72 8.27 -5.33
C LEU A 368 -4.92 8.09 -6.62
N ILE A 369 -5.34 7.12 -7.43
CA ILE A 369 -4.87 6.89 -8.80
C ILE A 369 -6.10 6.92 -9.71
N GLU A 370 -6.23 7.96 -10.53
CA GLU A 370 -7.31 8.14 -11.50
C GLU A 370 -6.80 7.84 -12.91
N PHE A 371 -7.42 6.84 -13.54
CA PHE A 371 -7.18 6.46 -14.92
C PHE A 371 -8.15 7.18 -15.87
N ASP A 372 -7.70 7.50 -17.07
CA ASP A 372 -8.53 8.00 -18.17
C ASP A 372 -8.44 7.02 -19.34
N ILE A 373 -9.57 6.57 -19.88
CA ILE A 373 -9.60 5.55 -20.95
C ILE A 373 -8.84 5.97 -22.22
N ARG A 374 -8.64 7.29 -22.43
CA ARG A 374 -7.88 7.83 -23.58
C ARG A 374 -6.38 7.71 -23.39
N HIS A 375 -5.92 7.71 -22.14
CA HIS A 375 -4.51 7.60 -21.74
C HIS A 375 -4.41 6.64 -20.53
N PRO A 376 -4.79 5.36 -20.69
CA PRO A 376 -5.02 4.46 -19.56
C PRO A 376 -3.74 4.07 -18.82
N TYR A 377 -2.58 4.34 -19.40
CA TYR A 377 -1.26 4.03 -18.83
C TYR A 377 -0.53 5.26 -18.30
N GLU A 378 -1.18 6.43 -18.30
CA GLU A 378 -0.66 7.70 -17.77
C GLU A 378 -1.61 8.23 -16.67
N PRO A 379 -1.81 7.50 -15.57
CA PRO A 379 -2.77 7.89 -14.56
C PRO A 379 -2.36 9.17 -13.83
N ARG A 380 -3.37 9.94 -13.40
CA ARG A 380 -3.15 11.04 -12.47
C ARG A 380 -3.12 10.49 -11.05
N THR A 381 -2.14 10.92 -10.26
CA THR A 381 -2.07 10.51 -8.86
C THR A 381 -2.16 11.71 -7.92
N GLN A 382 -2.69 11.47 -6.73
CA GLN A 382 -2.81 12.50 -5.69
C GLN A 382 -2.68 11.85 -4.31
N LEU A 383 -1.88 12.46 -3.44
CA LEU A 383 -1.92 12.18 -2.01
C LEU A 383 -3.14 12.88 -1.40
N LEU A 384 -3.95 12.12 -0.68
CA LEU A 384 -5.08 12.61 0.09
C LEU A 384 -4.64 12.69 1.53
N GLU A 385 -4.12 13.86 1.90
CA GLU A 385 -3.49 14.11 3.20
C GLU A 385 -4.54 14.39 4.29
N PHE A 386 -4.21 14.01 5.52
CA PHE A 386 -5.09 14.14 6.67
C PHE A 386 -5.50 15.58 6.97
N ASP A 387 -4.58 16.54 6.89
CA ASP A 387 -4.88 17.94 7.19
C ASP A 387 -5.80 18.60 6.16
N GLU A 388 -5.65 18.23 4.88
CA GLU A 388 -6.49 18.69 3.79
C GLU A 388 -7.92 18.13 3.88
N LEU A 389 -8.06 16.86 4.26
CA LEU A 389 -9.35 16.16 4.28
C LEU A 389 -10.09 16.25 5.62
N VAL A 390 -9.39 16.03 6.73
CA VAL A 390 -9.97 15.90 8.07
C VAL A 390 -9.69 17.14 8.93
N GLY A 391 -8.51 17.74 8.79
CA GLY A 391 -8.07 18.90 9.56
C GLY A 391 -7.10 18.54 10.68
N LYS A 392 -7.40 18.93 11.93
CA LYS A 392 -6.45 18.75 13.04
C LYS A 392 -6.54 17.34 13.64
N PRO A 393 -5.42 16.61 13.78
CA PRO A 393 -5.40 15.27 14.36
C PRO A 393 -5.82 15.31 15.83
N SER A 394 -6.48 14.25 16.30
CA SER A 394 -6.92 14.14 17.69
C SER A 394 -5.74 13.86 18.64
N SER A 395 -4.65 13.27 18.13
CA SER A 395 -3.43 13.02 18.88
C SER A 395 -2.27 13.93 18.46
N LYS A 396 -1.50 14.43 19.44
CA LYS A 396 -0.24 15.17 19.22
C LYS A 396 1.00 14.25 19.17
N ARG A 397 0.82 12.93 19.08
CA ARG A 397 1.93 11.98 19.17
C ARG A 397 2.70 11.97 17.84
N ALA A 398 3.84 12.63 17.82
CA ALA A 398 4.84 12.39 16.78
C ALA A 398 5.52 11.05 17.09
N TYR A 399 5.13 9.98 16.38
CA TYR A 399 5.84 8.71 16.46
C TYR A 399 7.08 8.81 15.56
N THR A 400 8.22 9.19 16.15
CA THR A 400 9.52 9.19 15.48
C THR A 400 10.17 7.81 15.60
N TYR A 401 10.69 7.30 14.47
CA TYR A 401 11.32 5.99 14.31
C TYR A 401 12.34 5.62 15.42
N ALA A 402 12.99 6.62 16.03
CA ALA A 402 14.01 6.42 17.05
C ALA A 402 13.49 5.88 18.41
N VAL A 403 12.19 5.95 18.69
CA VAL A 403 11.65 5.67 20.04
C VAL A 403 11.33 4.19 20.29
N ASN A 404 11.26 3.35 19.23
CA ASN A 404 10.85 1.94 19.35
C ASN A 404 11.93 0.91 19.01
N GLN A 405 13.18 1.32 18.73
CA GLN A 405 14.28 0.35 18.79
C GLN A 405 14.67 0.15 20.25
N THR A 406 14.10 -0.87 20.90
CA THR A 406 14.96 -1.67 21.79
C THR A 406 16.16 -2.08 20.96
N ALA A 407 17.37 -1.73 21.41
CA ALA A 407 18.60 -2.19 20.77
C ALA A 407 18.48 -3.71 20.52
N PRO A 408 18.90 -4.23 19.37
CA PRO A 408 18.94 -5.68 19.15
C PRO A 408 19.67 -6.29 20.35
N GLY A 409 19.04 -7.27 21.00
CA GLY A 409 19.70 -8.00 22.07
C GLY A 409 21.03 -8.56 21.55
N GLU A 410 22.06 -8.58 22.39
CA GLU A 410 23.33 -9.23 22.03
C GLU A 410 23.04 -10.66 21.53
N GLY A 411 23.32 -10.92 20.24
CA GLY A 411 23.04 -12.19 19.56
C GLY A 411 21.97 -12.15 18.46
N GLU A 412 21.25 -11.03 18.27
CA GLU A 412 20.24 -10.89 17.20
C GLU A 412 20.86 -10.49 15.84
N GLY A 413 21.58 -11.41 15.19
CA GLY A 413 22.38 -11.20 13.98
C GLY A 413 21.68 -10.72 12.68
N ASP A 414 20.50 -10.12 12.73
CA ASP A 414 19.79 -9.59 11.56
C ASP A 414 19.87 -8.05 11.53
N ASP A 415 20.92 -7.52 10.90
CA ASP A 415 21.03 -6.09 10.61
C ASP A 415 20.08 -5.72 9.45
N LEU A 416 18.83 -5.37 9.79
CA LEU A 416 17.78 -5.11 8.81
C LEU A 416 18.14 -3.99 7.84
N LEU A 417 18.80 -2.94 8.33
CA LEU A 417 19.06 -1.70 7.56
C LEU A 417 20.54 -1.42 7.28
N ARG A 418 21.48 -2.16 7.91
CA ARG A 418 22.90 -1.83 7.94
C ARG A 418 23.15 -0.36 8.29
N LYS A 419 22.73 0.04 9.49
CA LYS A 419 23.22 1.31 10.04
C LYS A 419 24.65 1.08 10.53
N PRO A 420 25.67 1.74 9.94
CA PRO A 420 27.05 1.52 10.35
C PRO A 420 27.20 1.79 11.84
N SER A 421 27.87 0.89 12.56
CA SER A 421 28.21 1.11 13.96
C SER A 421 29.17 2.30 14.09
N LEU A 422 29.16 2.97 15.24
CA LEU A 422 30.10 4.08 15.52
C LEU A 422 31.57 3.70 15.25
N TRP A 423 31.91 2.42 15.42
CA TRP A 423 33.24 1.87 15.14
C TRP A 423 33.58 1.80 13.65
N SER A 424 32.62 1.46 12.78
CA SER A 424 32.86 1.44 11.33
C SER A 424 33.02 2.87 10.77
N GLN A 425 32.26 3.83 11.30
CA GLN A 425 32.42 5.25 10.99
C GLN A 425 33.80 5.81 11.39
N LEU A 426 34.33 5.40 12.56
CA LEU A 426 35.65 5.82 13.02
C LEU A 426 36.79 5.14 12.26
N SER A 427 36.63 3.89 11.82
CA SER A 427 37.66 3.18 11.04
C SER A 427 37.85 3.73 9.61
N GLY A 428 36.81 4.33 9.03
CA GLY A 428 36.86 4.97 7.70
C GLY A 428 37.61 6.31 7.68
N LEU A 429 37.86 6.91 8.85
CA LEU A 429 38.68 8.12 9.00
C LEU A 429 40.19 7.85 9.01
N PHE A 430 40.61 6.58 9.06
CA PHE A 430 42.01 6.17 9.11
C PHE A 430 42.45 5.31 7.91
N ARG A 431 41.76 5.44 6.76
CA ARG A 431 42.20 4.87 5.48
C ARG A 431 42.40 5.94 4.42
#